data_AF-E2C3K7-F1
#
_entry.id   AF-E2C3K7-F1
#
_cell.length_a   1.000
_cell.length_b   1.000
_cell.length_c   1.000
_cell.angle_alpha   90.00
_cell.angle_beta   90.00
_cell.angle_gamma   90.00
#
_symmetry.space_group_name_H-M   'P 1'
#
loop_
_entity.id
_entity.type
_entity.pdbx_description
1 polymer ?
#
loop_
_entity_poly.entity_id
_entity_poly.type
_entity_poly.pdbx_seq_one_letter_code
_entity_poly.pdbx_strand_id
1 'polypeptide(L)' 'YRFNYSVTTHGHHEDGYRSGRKDGSYRSQSDDGVETRVRYLSNEFGHQPNVTFLPRADAAEQEHALKGYSFRWY' A
#
# COMPACT_ATOMS: atom_id res chain seq x y z
N TYR A 1 11.96 8.21 -7.68
CA TYR A 1 10.77 7.76 -8.43
C TYR A 1 9.57 7.77 -7.51
N ARG A 2 8.35 7.76 -8.06
CA ARG A 2 7.10 7.56 -7.34
C ARG A 2 6.29 6.49 -8.04
N PHE A 3 5.81 5.52 -7.28
CA PHE A 3 5.00 4.41 -7.74
C PHE A 3 3.69 4.40 -6.96
N ASN A 4 2.57 4.23 -7.65
CA ASN A 4 1.26 4.12 -7.01
C ASN A 4 0.38 3.18 -7.83
N TYR A 5 -0.26 2.21 -7.18
CA TYR A 5 -1.40 1.50 -7.74
C TYR A 5 -2.51 1.38 -6.71
N SER A 6 -3.74 1.40 -7.20
CA SER A 6 -4.91 1.11 -6.41
C SER A 6 -5.84 0.23 -7.22
N VAL A 7 -6.20 -0.89 -6.62
CA VAL A 7 -7.35 -1.71 -7.01
C VAL A 7 -8.37 -1.68 -5.87
N THR A 8 -9.54 -2.26 -6.08
CA THR A 8 -10.59 -2.32 -5.04
C THR A 8 -10.09 -2.92 -3.72
N THR A 9 -9.42 -4.07 -3.80
CA THR A 9 -9.01 -4.87 -2.63
C THR A 9 -7.60 -4.54 -2.12
N HIS A 10 -6.72 -4.01 -2.97
CA HIS A 10 -5.32 -3.80 -2.63
C HIS A 10 -4.81 -2.47 -3.18
N GLY A 11 -3.78 -1.92 -2.56
CA GLY A 11 -3.12 -0.72 -3.08
C GLY A 11 -1.72 -0.60 -2.54
N HIS A 12 -0.86 0.06 -3.30
CA HIS A 12 0.51 0.34 -2.92
C HIS A 12 0.89 1.72 -3.39
N HIS A 13 1.51 2.48 -2.50
CA HIS A 13 2.16 3.74 -2.82
C HIS A 13 3.59 3.65 -2.31
N GLU A 14 4.57 4.03 -3.12
CA GLU A 14 5.96 4.14 -2.73
C GLU A 14 6.62 5.36 -3.38
N ASP A 15 7.27 6.18 -2.54
CA ASP A 15 8.18 7.23 -2.94
C ASP A 15 9.64 6.77 -2.70
N GLY A 16 10.41 6.71 -3.78
CA GLY A 16 11.83 6.36 -3.76
C GLY A 16 12.72 7.58 -3.99
N TYR A 17 13.63 7.85 -3.07
CA TYR A 17 14.53 9.00 -3.10
C TYR A 17 15.94 8.61 -3.59
N ARG A 18 16.69 9.57 -4.13
CA ARG A 18 18.08 9.34 -4.60
C ARG A 18 19.04 8.93 -3.48
N SER A 19 18.70 9.21 -2.23
CA SER A 19 19.44 8.75 -1.04
C SER A 19 19.27 7.24 -0.76
N GLY A 20 18.46 6.53 -1.55
CA GLY A 20 18.10 5.13 -1.28
C GLY A 20 16.97 4.96 -0.27
N ARG A 21 16.53 6.06 0.38
CA ARG A 21 15.33 6.06 1.22
C ARG A 21 14.10 5.70 0.37
N LYS A 22 13.24 4.86 0.93
CA LYS A 22 11.91 4.56 0.39
C LYS A 22 10.87 4.73 1.48
N ASP A 23 9.82 5.46 1.16
CA ASP A 23 8.66 5.63 2.01
C ASP A 23 7.48 4.99 1.29
N GLY A 24 6.85 3.99 1.89
CA GLY A 24 5.81 3.24 1.22
C GLY A 24 4.68 2.82 2.13
N SER A 25 3.53 2.59 1.52
CA SER A 25 2.36 2.05 2.17
C SER A 25 1.65 1.05 1.28
N TYR A 26 1.23 -0.05 1.88
CA TYR A 26 0.46 -1.10 1.25
C TYR A 26 -0.84 -1.30 2.02
N ARG A 27 -1.89 -1.63 1.29
CA ARG A 27 -3.21 -1.95 1.83
C ARG A 27 -3.71 -3.21 1.15
N SER A 28 -4.31 -4.10 1.92
CA SER A 28 -4.93 -5.33 1.47
C SER A 28 -6.24 -5.53 2.21
N GLN A 29 -7.27 -5.93 1.48
CA GLN A 29 -8.56 -6.34 2.03
C GLN A 29 -8.69 -7.85 1.85
N SER A 30 -8.87 -8.55 2.96
CA SER A 30 -9.22 -9.96 2.97
C SER A 30 -10.74 -10.12 2.88
N ASP A 31 -11.19 -11.27 2.37
CA ASP A 31 -12.61 -11.63 2.30
C ASP A 31 -13.24 -11.76 3.70
N ASP A 32 -12.43 -12.05 4.72
CA ASP A 32 -12.85 -12.12 6.14
C ASP A 32 -13.21 -10.74 6.75
N GLY A 33 -13.27 -9.68 5.95
CA GLY A 33 -13.60 -8.33 6.39
C GLY A 33 -12.48 -7.62 7.16
N VAL A 34 -11.26 -8.16 7.14
CA VAL A 34 -10.08 -7.52 7.76
C VAL A 34 -9.29 -6.75 6.71
N GLU A 35 -9.04 -5.48 6.98
CA GLU A 35 -8.14 -4.65 6.19
C GLU A 35 -6.74 -4.63 6.82
N THR A 36 -5.75 -5.15 6.11
CA THR A 36 -4.34 -5.06 6.48
C THR A 36 -3.73 -3.82 5.86
N ARG A 37 -3.20 -2.92 6.70
CA ARG A 37 -2.41 -1.76 6.27
C ARG A 37 -0.97 -1.95 6.73
N VAL A 38 -0.04 -1.82 5.80
CA VAL A 38 1.39 -1.82 6.08
C VAL A 38 1.93 -0.45 5.69
N ARG A 39 2.63 0.23 6.58
CA ARG A 39 3.45 1.40 6.26
C ARG A 39 4.88 1.04 6.52
N TYR A 40 5.80 1.39 5.65
CA TYR A 40 7.19 1.08 5.85
C TYR A 40 8.11 2.24 5.48
N LEU A 41 9.20 2.32 6.24
CA LEU A 41 10.33 3.17 5.94
C LEU A 41 11.52 2.27 5.66
N SER A 42 12.11 2.40 4.47
CA SER A 42 13.39 1.76 4.15
C SER A 42 14.46 2.83 4.03
N ASN A 43 15.57 2.68 4.75
CA ASN A 43 16.71 3.58 4.70
C ASN A 43 17.99 2.82 5.06
N GLU A 44 19.08 3.55 5.33
CA GLU A 44 20.37 3.00 5.75
C GLU A 44 20.32 2.16 7.05
N PHE A 45 19.25 2.29 7.84
CA PHE A 45 19.00 1.49 9.04
C PHE A 45 18.13 0.24 8.76
N GLY A 46 17.92 -0.09 7.48
CA GLY A 46 17.16 -1.26 7.05
C GLY A 46 15.67 -0.96 6.79
N HIS A 47 14.87 -2.03 6.79
CA HIS A 47 13.44 -1.99 6.49
C HIS A 47 12.62 -2.00 7.77
N GLN A 48 11.78 -1.00 7.95
CA GLN A 48 11.01 -0.74 9.18
C GLN A 48 9.51 -0.76 8.84
N PRO A 49 8.85 -1.93 8.84
CA PRO A 49 7.43 -2.04 8.57
C PRO A 49 6.60 -1.83 9.85
N ASN A 50 5.47 -1.16 9.69
CA ASN A 50 4.43 -1.00 10.69
C ASN A 50 3.13 -1.56 10.11
N VAL A 51 2.63 -2.64 10.70
CA VAL A 51 1.45 -3.37 10.24
C VAL A 51 0.29 -3.09 11.18
N THR A 52 -0.87 -2.74 10.62
CA THR A 52 -2.10 -2.49 11.35
C THR A 52 -3.24 -3.27 10.71
N PHE A 53 -4.02 -3.97 11.53
CA PHE A 53 -5.21 -4.69 11.11
C PHE A 53 -6.44 -3.91 11.56
N LEU A 54 -7.32 -3.61 10.61
CA LEU A 54 -8.55 -2.86 10.85
C LEU A 54 -9.75 -3.73 10.47
N PRO A 55 -10.66 -4.06 11.41
CA PRO A 55 -11.90 -4.74 11.07
C PRO A 55 -12.80 -3.78 10.26
N ARG A 56 -13.40 -4.28 9.18
CA ARG A 56 -14.30 -3.52 8.32
C ARG A 56 -15.75 -3.89 8.63
N ALA A 57 -16.60 -2.88 8.83
CA ALA A 57 -18.00 -3.06 9.15
C ALA A 57 -18.86 -3.56 7.96
N ASP A 58 -18.44 -3.28 6.72
CA ASP A 58 -19.25 -3.55 5.52
C ASP A 58 -18.41 -4.23 4.42
N ALA A 59 -18.42 -5.56 4.41
CA ALA A 59 -17.94 -6.36 3.28
C ALA A 59 -19.00 -6.39 2.17
N ALA A 60 -19.35 -5.23 1.62
CA ALA A 60 -20.11 -5.19 0.38
C ALA A 60 -19.23 -5.78 -0.73
N GLU A 61 -19.79 -6.74 -1.46
CA GLU A 61 -19.24 -7.37 -2.66
C GLU A 61 -18.89 -6.25 -3.64
N GLN A 62 -17.63 -5.83 -3.65
CA GLN A 62 -17.19 -4.76 -4.54
C GLN A 62 -16.54 -5.42 -5.75
N GLU A 63 -17.02 -5.05 -6.94
CA GLU A 63 -16.37 -5.44 -8.19
C GLU A 63 -14.85 -5.21 -8.10
N HIS A 64 -14.10 -6.25 -8.41
CA HIS A 64 -12.65 -6.21 -8.48
C HIS A 64 -12.25 -5.38 -9.70
N ALA A 65 -12.01 -4.10 -9.47
CA ALA A 65 -11.64 -3.17 -10.52
C ALA A 65 -10.29 -2.51 -10.22
N LEU A 66 -9.52 -2.28 -11.28
CA LEU A 66 -8.35 -1.41 -11.24
C LEU A 66 -8.84 0.03 -11.14
N LYS A 67 -8.51 0.71 -10.02
CA LYS A 67 -8.86 2.12 -9.82
C LYS A 67 -7.85 3.05 -10.46
N GLY A 68 -6.59 2.65 -10.52
CA GLY A 68 -5.56 3.38 -11.25
C GLY A 68 -4.15 2.90 -10.93
N TYR A 69 -3.23 3.29 -11.79
CA TYR A 69 -1.80 3.09 -11.60
C TYR A 69 -1.04 4.31 -12.11
N SER A 70 0.10 4.60 -11.49
CA SER A 70 1.02 5.63 -11.96
C SER A 70 2.44 5.29 -11.56
N PHE A 71 3.37 5.50 -12.49
CA PHE A 71 4.79 5.44 -12.23
C PHE A 71 5.44 6.71 -12.77
N ARG A 72 6.28 7.36 -11.96
CA ARG A 72 7.04 8.55 -12.35
C ARG A 72 8.48 8.39 -11.91
N TRP A 73 9.41 8.66 -12.82
CA TRP A 73 10.83 8.67 -12.53
C TRP A 73 11.34 10.12 -12.57
N TYR A 74 12.28 10.48 -11.67
CA TYR A 74 12.83 11.85 -11.50
C TYR A 74 14.36 11.80 -11.47
#